data_AF-A0A084SMB8-F1
#
_entry.id   AF-A0A084SMB8-F1
#
_cell.length_a   1.000
_cell.length_b   1.000
_cell.length_c   1.000
_cell.angle_alpha   90.00
_cell.angle_beta   90.00
_cell.angle_gamma   90.00
#
_symmetry.space_group_name_H-M   'P 1'
#
loop_
_entity.id
_entity.type
_entity.pdbx_description
1 polymer ?
#
loop_
_entity_poly.entity_id
_entity_poly.type
_entity_poly.pdbx_seq_one_letter_code
_entity_poly.pdbx_strand_id
1 'polypeptide(L)'
;MKTCLMLLMGAILLASGCSHESSAVRQEPDTHLATGTADESCNTVPARIWALINNGQFAEAQALIAEAKASGLIAAPMAARMLDRISLLNTRVGQLPATLQRARDFPSQLKDYTLFEVKQMLEREDFSLATKAQLNSVVKILQNPKRLMEKL
;
A
#
# COMPACT_ATOMS: atom_id res chain seq x y z
N MET A 1 46.85 -11.33 6.43
CA MET A 1 47.82 -10.24 6.65
C MET A 1 47.16 -8.97 6.08
N LYS A 2 46.35 -8.20 6.82
CA LYS A 2 46.61 -7.38 8.02
C LYS A 2 47.55 -6.21 7.71
N THR A 3 46.96 -5.07 7.34
CA THR A 3 47.53 -3.73 7.57
C THR A 3 46.45 -2.87 8.24
N CYS A 4 46.50 -2.88 9.57
CA CYS A 4 45.99 -1.81 10.43
C CYS A 4 46.98 -0.65 10.41
N LEU A 5 46.49 0.60 10.34
CA LEU A 5 46.87 1.73 11.21
C LEU A 5 46.01 2.94 10.73
N MET A 6 44.93 3.35 11.38
CA MET A 6 44.77 4.07 12.65
C MET A 6 45.42 5.46 12.73
N LEU A 7 44.58 6.41 13.20
CA LEU A 7 44.85 7.69 13.91
C LEU A 7 45.06 8.98 13.11
N LEU A 8 44.13 9.94 13.23
CA LEU A 8 44.13 11.06 14.21
C LEU A 8 42.90 11.96 13.95
N MET A 9 41.97 12.06 14.90
CA MET A 9 41.79 13.17 15.85
C MET A 9 41.34 14.51 15.25
N GLY A 10 40.19 14.98 15.72
CA GLY A 10 39.67 16.34 15.51
C GLY A 10 38.41 16.57 16.34
N ALA A 11 38.58 16.80 17.64
CA ALA A 11 37.53 17.24 18.55
C ALA A 11 37.44 18.77 18.54
N ILE A 12 36.24 19.33 18.34
CA ILE A 12 35.89 20.66 18.86
C ILE A 12 34.47 20.59 19.42
N LEU A 13 34.37 20.63 20.76
CA LEU A 13 33.18 21.05 21.48
C LEU A 13 33.03 22.57 21.32
N LEU A 14 31.83 23.03 20.97
CA LEU A 14 31.31 24.30 21.46
C LEU A 14 29.85 24.14 21.86
N ALA A 15 29.62 24.36 23.15
CA ALA A 15 28.31 24.56 23.73
C ALA A 15 27.72 25.89 23.24
N SER A 16 26.41 25.90 23.00
CA SER A 16 25.59 27.10 23.14
C SER A 16 24.26 26.67 23.72
N GLY A 17 24.08 27.03 24.99
CA GLY A 17 22.80 26.91 25.66
C GLY A 17 21.86 28.00 25.16
N CYS A 18 20.59 27.65 25.01
CA CYS A 18 19.51 28.59 25.19
C CYS A 18 18.70 28.09 26.38
N SER A 19 18.84 28.81 27.49
CA SER A 19 17.94 28.74 28.63
C SER A 19 16.52 29.02 28.16
N HIS A 20 15.57 28.16 28.50
CA HIS A 20 14.20 28.59 28.70
C HIS A 20 13.73 27.99 30.02
N GLU A 21 13.43 28.89 30.95
CA GLU A 21 12.94 28.60 32.28
C GLU A 21 11.71 27.70 32.25
N SER A 22 11.67 26.80 33.23
CA SER A 22 10.49 26.02 33.58
C SER A 22 9.39 26.93 34.08
N SER A 23 8.18 26.80 33.54
CA SER A 23 6.96 27.01 34.33
C SER A 23 6.19 25.70 34.33
N ALA A 24 6.16 25.10 35.52
CA ALA A 24 5.34 23.95 35.84
C ALA A 24 3.87 24.37 35.89
N VAL A 25 3.03 23.76 35.05
CA VAL A 25 1.59 23.61 35.32
C VAL A 25 1.25 22.14 35.07
N ARG A 26 0.61 21.54 36.07
CA ARG A 26 0.17 20.15 36.13
C ARG A 26 -1.36 20.14 35.97
N GLN A 27 -1.90 19.11 35.28
CA GLN A 27 -3.32 18.74 35.06
C GLN A 27 -4.10 19.62 34.04
N GLU A 28 -4.88 19.14 33.05
CA GLU A 28 -5.55 17.86 32.71
C GLU A 28 -5.73 17.69 31.17
N PRO A 29 -6.20 16.52 30.65
CA PRO A 29 -6.22 16.22 29.23
C PRO A 29 -7.52 16.67 28.56
N ASP A 30 -7.47 17.76 27.80
CA ASP A 30 -8.57 18.13 26.92
C ASP A 30 -8.34 17.63 25.50
N THR A 31 -9.23 16.72 25.14
CA THR A 31 -9.49 16.27 23.78
C THR A 31 -10.05 17.45 23.00
N HIS A 32 -9.31 17.98 22.02
CA HIS A 32 -9.96 18.74 20.96
C HIS A 32 -9.27 18.57 19.61
N LEU A 33 -10.09 18.04 18.69
CA LEU A 33 -9.91 18.01 17.25
C LEU A 33 -9.22 19.28 16.73
N ALA A 34 -8.12 19.10 16.01
CA ALA A 34 -7.75 19.96 14.90
C ALA A 34 -7.87 19.15 13.61
N THR A 35 -9.06 19.23 13.02
CA THR A 35 -9.36 18.83 11.65
C THR A 35 -8.83 19.90 10.70
N GLY A 36 -8.17 19.49 9.60
CA GLY A 36 -7.92 20.35 8.43
C GLY A 36 -6.44 20.37 7.98
N THR A 37 -5.95 19.34 7.28
CA THR A 37 -5.83 19.28 5.80
C THR A 37 -4.80 20.24 5.18
N ALA A 38 -3.61 19.72 4.87
CA ALA A 38 -2.84 20.04 3.66
C ALA A 38 -1.64 19.07 3.52
N ASP A 39 -1.88 17.98 2.80
CA ASP A 39 -1.01 17.43 1.76
C ASP A 39 0.50 17.71 1.86
N GLU A 40 1.15 17.16 2.89
CA GLU A 40 2.55 16.80 2.77
C GLU A 40 2.53 15.35 2.30
N SER A 41 2.78 15.15 1.01
CA SER A 41 3.23 13.85 0.49
C SER A 41 4.42 13.45 1.34
N CYS A 42 4.16 12.71 2.44
CA CYS A 42 5.18 12.24 3.34
C CYS A 42 6.15 11.44 2.47
N ASN A 43 7.32 12.02 2.17
CA ASN A 43 8.37 11.48 1.29
C ASN A 43 9.06 10.26 1.90
N THR A 44 8.25 9.37 2.46
CA THR A 44 8.62 8.17 3.15
C THR A 44 8.59 7.02 2.15
N VAL A 45 9.48 6.05 2.36
CA VAL A 45 9.51 4.84 1.54
C VAL A 45 8.16 4.11 1.51
N PRO A 46 7.41 3.95 2.64
CA PRO A 46 6.06 3.38 2.61
C PRO A 46 5.08 4.13 1.70
N ALA A 47 5.05 5.46 1.74
CA ALA A 47 4.12 6.24 0.91
C ALA A 47 4.43 6.07 -0.58
N ARG A 48 5.72 6.08 -0.95
CA ARG A 48 6.17 5.81 -2.31
C ARG A 48 5.80 4.40 -2.78
N ILE A 49 5.99 3.38 -1.93
CA ILE A 49 5.57 2.01 -2.25
C ILE A 49 4.05 1.95 -2.49
N TRP A 50 3.25 2.57 -1.62
CA TRP A 50 1.80 2.59 -1.81
C TRP A 50 1.37 3.32 -3.08
N ALA A 51 2.04 4.41 -3.45
CA ALA A 51 1.80 5.10 -4.71
C ALA A 51 2.07 4.18 -5.91
N LEU A 52 3.20 3.46 -5.93
CA LEU A 52 3.52 2.48 -6.99
C LEU A 52 2.45 1.39 -7.08
N ILE A 53 1.99 0.86 -5.93
CA ILE A 53 0.91 -0.14 -5.88
C ILE A 53 -0.39 0.41 -6.46
N ASN A 54 -0.79 1.63 -6.08
CA ASN A 54 -2.02 2.26 -6.53
C ASN A 54 -1.97 2.64 -8.03
N ASN A 55 -0.78 2.88 -8.56
CA ASN A 55 -0.56 3.16 -9.98
C ASN A 55 -0.41 1.89 -10.84
N GLY A 56 -0.42 0.70 -10.23
CA GLY A 56 -0.23 -0.57 -10.94
C GLY A 56 1.23 -0.89 -11.28
N GLN A 57 2.19 -0.13 -10.76
CA GLN A 57 3.64 -0.33 -10.93
C GLN A 57 4.12 -1.46 -10.00
N PHE A 58 3.54 -2.65 -10.15
CA PHE A 58 3.73 -3.75 -9.19
C PHE A 58 5.16 -4.29 -9.14
N ALA A 59 5.85 -4.38 -10.28
CA ALA A 59 7.24 -4.84 -10.32
C ALA A 59 8.18 -3.87 -9.58
N GLU A 60 8.01 -2.56 -9.81
CA GLU A 60 8.76 -1.51 -9.12
C GLU A 60 8.44 -1.49 -7.62
N ALA A 61 7.16 -1.64 -7.26
CA ALA A 61 6.73 -1.75 -5.86
C ALA A 61 7.38 -2.96 -5.17
N GLN A 62 7.39 -4.13 -5.82
CA GLN A 62 8.00 -5.36 -5.27
C GLN A 62 9.51 -5.19 -5.04
N ALA A 63 10.22 -4.59 -6.00
CA ALA A 63 11.63 -4.28 -5.86
C ALA A 63 11.90 -3.35 -4.67
N LEU A 64 11.13 -2.26 -4.57
CA LEU A 64 11.28 -1.29 -3.49
C LEU A 64 10.88 -1.87 -2.12
N ILE A 65 9.89 -2.76 -2.04
CA ILE A 65 9.55 -3.50 -0.81
C ILE A 65 10.72 -4.37 -0.37
N ALA A 66 11.36 -5.09 -1.30
CA ALA A 66 12.48 -5.97 -0.99
C ALA A 66 13.67 -5.17 -0.42
N GLU A 67 14.02 -4.06 -1.08
CA GLU A 67 15.09 -3.16 -0.63
C GLU A 67 14.76 -2.53 0.74
N ALA A 68 13.56 -1.96 0.88
CA ALA A 68 13.14 -1.32 2.12
C ALA A 68 13.10 -2.29 3.30
N LYS A 69 12.69 -3.54 3.06
CA LYS A 69 12.70 -4.61 4.08
C LYS A 69 14.13 -5.00 4.44
N ALA A 70 15.02 -5.17 3.47
CA ALA A 70 16.43 -5.52 3.69
C ALA A 70 17.17 -4.44 4.48
N SER A 71 16.86 -3.16 4.22
CA SER A 71 17.44 -2.00 4.89
C SER A 71 16.77 -1.66 6.23
N GLY A 72 15.76 -2.42 6.67
CA GLY A 72 15.04 -2.16 7.92
C GLY A 72 14.15 -0.90 7.90
N LEU A 73 13.92 -0.29 6.72
CA LEU A 73 13.08 0.89 6.55
C LEU A 73 11.58 0.58 6.69
N ILE A 74 11.21 -0.68 6.48
CA ILE A 74 9.86 -1.18 6.76
C ILE A 74 9.92 -2.49 7.55
N ALA A 75 8.99 -2.66 8.48
CA ALA A 75 8.85 -3.89 9.24
C ALA A 75 8.32 -5.04 8.35
N ALA A 76 8.73 -6.28 8.65
CA ALA A 76 8.27 -7.47 7.92
C ALA A 76 6.74 -7.60 7.80
N PRO A 77 5.92 -7.30 8.84
CA PRO A 77 4.46 -7.31 8.71
C PRO A 77 3.91 -6.27 7.74
N MET A 78 4.55 -5.10 7.63
CA MET A 78 4.15 -4.06 6.67
C MET A 78 4.44 -4.52 5.24
N ALA A 79 5.65 -5.05 5.00
CA ALA A 79 6.04 -5.61 3.71
C ALA A 79 5.09 -6.74 3.27
N ALA A 80 4.72 -7.64 4.19
CA ALA A 80 3.75 -8.70 3.91
C ALA A 80 2.39 -8.15 3.45
N ARG A 81 1.84 -7.16 4.16
CA ARG A 81 0.56 -6.52 3.75
C ARG A 81 0.63 -5.88 2.37
N MET A 82 1.75 -5.24 2.03
CA MET A 82 1.96 -4.64 0.70
C MET A 82 2.02 -5.72 -0.39
N LEU A 83 2.74 -6.82 -0.14
CA LEU A 83 2.83 -7.95 -1.07
C LEU A 83 1.47 -8.65 -1.25
N ASP A 84 0.72 -8.84 -0.17
CA ASP A 84 -0.64 -9.39 -0.22
C ASP A 84 -1.56 -8.50 -1.08
N ARG A 85 -1.44 -7.17 -0.94
CA ARG A 85 -2.19 -6.23 -1.77
C ARG A 85 -1.82 -6.34 -3.24
N ILE A 86 -0.53 -6.45 -3.56
CA ILE A 86 -0.05 -6.64 -4.94
C ILE A 86 -0.60 -7.95 -5.52
N SER A 87 -0.51 -9.04 -4.76
CA SER A 87 -1.05 -10.36 -5.17
C SER A 87 -2.54 -10.28 -5.49
N LEU A 88 -3.33 -9.64 -4.62
CA LEU A 88 -4.76 -9.44 -4.83
C LEU A 88 -5.04 -8.60 -6.09
N LEU A 89 -4.34 -7.48 -6.28
CA LEU A 89 -4.56 -6.60 -7.43
C LEU A 89 -4.16 -7.24 -8.75
N ASN A 90 -3.12 -8.08 -8.75
CA ASN A 90 -2.62 -8.79 -9.92
C ASN A 90 -3.37 -10.11 -10.19
N THR A 91 -4.31 -10.50 -9.33
CA THR A 91 -5.15 -11.68 -9.54
C THR A 91 -6.02 -11.48 -10.78
N ARG A 92 -5.99 -12.44 -11.71
CA ARG A 92 -6.82 -12.42 -12.91
C ARG A 92 -8.24 -12.90 -12.62
N VAL A 93 -9.22 -12.31 -13.30
CA VAL A 93 -10.62 -12.73 -13.25
C VAL A 93 -10.79 -14.21 -13.66
N GLY A 94 -10.01 -14.68 -14.62
CA GLY A 94 -10.00 -16.08 -15.07
C GLY A 94 -9.46 -17.07 -14.05
N GLN A 95 -8.78 -16.60 -13.00
CA GLN A 95 -8.34 -17.44 -11.87
C GLN A 95 -9.44 -17.64 -10.82
N LEU A 96 -10.63 -17.06 -11.02
CA LEU A 96 -11.77 -17.29 -10.15
C LEU A 96 -12.21 -18.76 -10.18
N PRO A 97 -12.66 -19.33 -9.05
CA PRO A 97 -13.24 -20.66 -8.99
C PRO A 97 -14.27 -20.90 -10.10
N ALA A 98 -14.24 -22.09 -10.71
CA ALA A 98 -15.13 -22.44 -11.83
C ALA A 98 -16.63 -22.27 -11.49
N THR A 99 -17.01 -22.45 -10.23
CA THR A 99 -18.36 -22.18 -9.73
C THR A 99 -18.76 -20.71 -9.86
N LEU A 100 -17.84 -19.78 -9.56
CA LEU A 100 -18.09 -18.33 -9.70
C LEU A 100 -18.14 -17.90 -11.17
N GLN A 101 -17.36 -18.55 -12.05
CA GLN A 101 -17.40 -18.29 -13.49
C GLN A 101 -18.69 -18.77 -14.16
N ARG A 102 -19.41 -19.74 -13.56
CA ARG A 102 -20.70 -20.25 -14.05
C ARG A 102 -21.90 -19.44 -13.57
N ALA A 103 -21.70 -18.44 -12.70
CA ALA A 103 -22.78 -17.56 -12.30
C ALA A 103 -23.40 -16.89 -13.54
N ARG A 104 -24.73 -16.77 -13.56
CA ARG A 104 -25.53 -16.34 -14.73
C ARG A 104 -25.05 -15.02 -15.35
N ASP A 105 -24.47 -14.14 -14.54
CA ASP A 105 -24.05 -12.80 -14.95
C ASP A 105 -22.53 -12.62 -15.01
N PHE A 106 -21.76 -13.72 -15.05
CA PHE A 106 -20.30 -13.64 -15.09
C PHE A 106 -19.81 -13.20 -16.48
N PRO A 107 -19.12 -12.05 -16.60
CA PRO A 107 -18.65 -11.55 -17.88
C PRO A 107 -17.42 -12.33 -18.36
N SER A 108 -17.61 -13.24 -19.32
CA SER A 108 -16.54 -14.08 -19.86
C SER A 108 -15.41 -13.30 -20.53
N GLN A 109 -15.71 -12.12 -21.05
CA GLN A 109 -14.73 -11.22 -21.71
C GLN A 109 -13.70 -10.65 -20.73
N LEU A 110 -13.99 -10.64 -19.41
CA LEU A 110 -13.08 -10.09 -18.42
C LEU A 110 -12.02 -11.08 -17.93
N LYS A 111 -12.07 -12.35 -18.35
CA LYS A 111 -11.21 -13.43 -17.81
C LYS A 111 -9.71 -13.12 -17.84
N ASP A 112 -9.25 -12.42 -18.88
CA ASP A 112 -7.83 -12.12 -19.05
C ASP A 112 -7.37 -10.88 -18.27
N TYR A 113 -8.32 -10.10 -17.74
CA TYR A 113 -8.04 -8.88 -16.99
C TYR A 113 -7.80 -9.18 -15.50
N THR A 114 -6.95 -8.36 -14.90
CA THR A 114 -6.64 -8.33 -13.48
C THR A 114 -7.68 -7.51 -12.71
N LEU A 115 -7.75 -7.73 -11.39
CA LEU A 115 -8.56 -6.88 -10.51
C LEU A 115 -8.20 -5.39 -10.66
N PHE A 116 -6.92 -5.09 -10.85
CA PHE A 116 -6.44 -3.73 -11.07
C PHE A 116 -7.03 -3.11 -12.34
N GLU A 117 -6.97 -3.80 -13.47
CA GLU A 117 -7.49 -3.29 -14.74
C GLU A 117 -9.01 -3.11 -14.70
N VAL A 118 -9.74 -4.04 -14.07
CA VAL A 118 -11.19 -3.91 -13.87
C VAL A 118 -11.53 -2.68 -13.01
N LYS A 119 -10.70 -2.35 -12.01
CA LYS A 119 -10.86 -1.12 -11.22
C LYS A 119 -10.57 0.12 -12.04
N GLN A 120 -9.53 0.11 -12.88
CA GLN A 120 -9.26 1.23 -13.78
C GLN A 120 -10.40 1.47 -14.77
N MET A 121 -11.03 0.42 -15.30
CA MET A 121 -12.22 0.56 -16.16
C MET A 121 -13.36 1.28 -15.43
N LEU A 122 -13.62 0.92 -14.17
CA LEU A 122 -14.62 1.60 -13.34
C LEU A 122 -14.27 3.07 -13.07
N GLU A 123 -13.01 3.35 -12.77
CA GLU A 123 -12.52 4.71 -12.50
C GLU A 123 -12.55 5.61 -13.73
N ARG A 124 -12.28 5.05 -14.91
CA ARG A 124 -12.30 5.76 -16.20
C ARG A 124 -13.67 5.78 -16.88
N GLU A 125 -14.66 5.16 -16.26
CA GLU A 125 -15.99 4.92 -16.85
C GLU A 125 -15.94 4.22 -18.22
N ASP A 126 -14.93 3.37 -18.42
CA ASP A 126 -14.79 2.55 -19.62
C ASP A 126 -15.64 1.28 -19.49
N PHE A 127 -16.78 1.27 -20.18
CA PHE A 127 -17.73 0.16 -20.20
C PHE A 127 -17.74 -0.57 -21.55
N SER A 128 -16.67 -0.44 -22.34
CA SER A 128 -16.55 -1.08 -23.66
C SER A 128 -16.60 -2.61 -23.59
N LEU A 129 -16.09 -3.21 -22.50
CA LEU A 129 -15.97 -4.66 -22.33
C LEU A 129 -17.07 -5.27 -21.46
N ALA A 130 -17.67 -4.49 -20.57
CA ALA A 130 -18.73 -4.97 -19.67
C ALA A 130 -19.50 -3.78 -19.10
N THR A 131 -20.73 -4.04 -18.66
CA THR A 131 -21.52 -3.03 -17.97
C THR A 131 -20.90 -2.67 -16.61
N LYS A 132 -21.15 -1.45 -16.14
CA LYS A 132 -20.76 -1.00 -14.79
C LYS A 132 -21.18 -1.99 -13.70
N ALA A 133 -22.36 -2.59 -13.82
CA ALA A 133 -22.86 -3.59 -12.87
C ALA A 133 -22.00 -4.86 -12.86
N GLN A 134 -21.64 -5.37 -14.03
CA GLN A 134 -20.79 -6.56 -14.18
C GLN A 134 -19.36 -6.31 -13.66
N LEU A 135 -18.75 -5.16 -13.97
CA LEU A 135 -17.45 -4.78 -13.43
C LEU A 135 -17.48 -4.72 -11.89
N ASN A 136 -18.51 -4.09 -11.32
CA ASN A 136 -18.70 -4.05 -9.85
C ASN A 136 -18.87 -5.43 -9.23
N SER A 137 -19.62 -6.33 -9.87
CA SER A 137 -19.78 -7.71 -9.41
C SER A 137 -18.44 -8.43 -9.38
N VAL A 138 -17.63 -8.30 -10.42
CA VAL A 138 -16.29 -8.91 -10.50
C VAL A 138 -15.36 -8.38 -9.41
N VAL A 139 -15.33 -7.07 -9.17
CA VAL A 139 -14.55 -6.47 -8.06
C VAL A 139 -14.97 -7.05 -6.72
N LYS A 140 -16.28 -7.15 -6.44
CA LYS A 140 -16.79 -7.72 -5.19
C LYS A 140 -16.37 -9.19 -5.00
N ILE A 141 -16.43 -9.98 -6.07
CA ILE A 141 -16.04 -11.40 -6.07
C ILE A 141 -14.54 -11.53 -5.75
N LEU A 142 -13.69 -10.81 -6.47
CA LEU A 142 -12.23 -10.90 -6.31
C LEU A 142 -11.76 -10.37 -4.96
N GLN A 143 -12.41 -9.34 -4.40
CA GLN A 143 -12.06 -8.83 -3.07
C GLN A 143 -12.54 -9.74 -1.93
N ASN A 144 -13.60 -10.53 -2.14
CA ASN A 144 -14.20 -11.36 -1.10
C ASN A 144 -14.60 -12.75 -1.63
N PRO A 145 -13.64 -13.57 -2.11
CA PRO A 145 -13.98 -14.84 -2.74
C PRO A 145 -14.72 -15.81 -1.81
N LYS A 146 -14.39 -15.79 -0.50
CA LYS A 146 -15.01 -16.69 0.50
C LYS A 146 -16.47 -16.37 0.79
N ARG A 147 -16.85 -15.10 0.88
CA ARG A 147 -18.21 -14.66 1.27
C ARG A 147 -19.30 -15.00 0.25
N LEU A 148 -18.93 -15.23 -1.01
CA LEU A 148 -19.89 -15.56 -2.06
C LEU A 148 -20.12 -17.06 -2.22
N MET A 149 -19.16 -17.89 -1.80
CA MET A 149 -19.33 -19.35 -1.77
C MET A 149 -20.26 -19.82 -0.66
N GLU A 150 -20.51 -19.00 0.37
CA GLU A 150 -21.46 -19.29 1.45
C GLU A 150 -22.92 -18.92 1.10
N LYS A 151 -23.15 -18.20 0.00
CA LYS A 151 -24.46 -17.65 -0.38
C LYS A 151 -25.08 -18.26 -1.64
N LEU A 152 -24.40 -19.23 -2.26
CA LEU A 152 -24.89 -20.03 -3.40
C LEU A 152 -25.36 -21.38 -2.89
#